data_AF-A0A379UTF6-F1
#
_entry.id   AF-A0A379UTF6-F1
#
_cell.length_a   1.000
_cell.length_b   1.000
_cell.length_c   1.000
_cell.angle_alpha   90.00
_cell.angle_beta   90.00
_cell.angle_gamma   90.00
#
_symmetry.space_group_name_H-M   'P 1'
#
loop_
_entity.id
_entity.type
_entity.pdbx_description
1 polymer ?
#
loop_
_entity_poly.entity_id
_entity_poly.type
_entity_poly.pdbx_seq_one_letter_code
_entity_poly.pdbx_strand_id
1 'polypeptide(L)' 'MGRVTLRITGTQLLCQDEHPSLLAALESHNVEVEYQCREGYCGSCRTRLVAGQVDWITEL' A
#
# COMPACT_ATOMS: atom_id res chain seq x y z
N MET A 1 -11.29 5.30 3.96
CA MET A 1 -10.71 6.33 3.04
C MET A 1 -9.50 7.04 3.66
N GLY A 2 -8.33 7.02 3.01
CA GLY A 2 -7.12 7.70 3.49
C GLY A 2 -6.21 8.19 2.35
N ARG A 3 -5.47 9.28 2.56
CA ARG A 3 -4.48 9.79 1.60
C ARG A 3 -3.09 9.21 1.90
N VAL A 4 -2.46 8.65 0.88
CA VAL A 4 -1.11 8.08 0.96
C VAL A 4 -0.16 8.94 0.15
N THR A 5 1.06 9.17 0.66
CA THR A 5 2.12 9.90 -0.04
C THR A 5 3.34 9.01 -0.20
N LEU A 6 3.80 8.84 -1.44
CA LEU A 6 5.01 8.10 -1.75
C LEU A 6 6.21 9.02 -1.59
N ARG A 7 7.05 8.75 -0.58
CA ARG A 7 8.15 9.66 -0.22
C ARG A 7 9.19 9.84 -1.33
N ILE A 8 9.46 8.80 -2.13
CA ILE A 8 10.51 8.83 -3.15
C ILE A 8 10.11 9.74 -4.33
N THR A 9 8.86 9.63 -4.79
CA THR A 9 8.37 10.34 -5.98
C THR A 9 7.58 11.61 -5.64
N GLY A 10 7.11 11.74 -4.40
CA GLY A 10 6.17 12.79 -3.98
C GLY A 10 4.72 12.53 -4.43
N THR A 11 4.45 11.44 -5.13
CA THR A 11 3.11 11.08 -5.63
C THR A 11 2.13 10.93 -4.46
N GLN A 12 0.95 11.51 -4.61
CA GLN A 12 -0.15 11.34 -3.68
C GLN A 12 -1.27 10.54 -4.34
N LEU A 13 -1.83 9.60 -3.59
CA LEU A 13 -2.94 8.77 -4.05
C LEU A 13 -3.98 8.60 -2.95
N LEU A 14 -5.19 8.23 -3.36
CA LEU A 14 -6.31 7.99 -2.46
C LEU A 14 -6.51 6.49 -2.30
N CYS A 15 -6.46 6.03 -1.05
CA CYS A 15 -6.93 4.70 -0.68
C CYS A 15 -8.43 4.81 -0.38
N GLN A 16 -9.25 4.31 -1.30
CA GLN A 16 -10.71 4.27 -1.18
C GLN A 16 -11.16 2.91 -0.63
N ASP A 17 -12.41 2.80 -0.22
CA ASP A 17 -12.89 1.61 0.48
C ASP A 17 -13.02 0.38 -0.45
N GLU A 18 -13.03 0.59 -1.77
CA GLU A 18 -12.96 -0.49 -2.76
C GLU A 18 -11.58 -1.14 -2.84
N HIS A 19 -10.56 -0.53 -2.24
CA HIS A 19 -9.19 -1.05 -2.26
C HIS A 19 -8.99 -1.96 -1.04
N PRO A 20 -8.83 -3.28 -1.23
CA PRO A 20 -8.68 -4.21 -0.11
C PRO A 20 -7.35 -4.06 0.63
N SER A 21 -6.37 -3.34 0.06
CA SER A 21 -5.06 -3.12 0.66
C SER A 21 -4.38 -1.88 0.05
N LEU A 22 -3.33 -1.41 0.72
CA LEU A 22 -2.45 -0.38 0.16
C LEU A 22 -1.78 -0.84 -1.14
N LEU A 23 -1.46 -2.12 -1.29
CA LEU A 23 -0.94 -2.68 -2.54
C LEU A 23 -1.95 -2.50 -3.68
N ALA A 24 -3.22 -2.83 -3.45
CA ALA A 24 -4.27 -2.67 -4.45
C ALA A 24 -4.50 -1.18 -4.81
N ALA A 25 -4.38 -0.27 -3.83
CA ALA A 25 -4.44 1.17 -4.10
C ALA A 25 -3.26 1.69 -4.94
N LEU A 26 -2.07 1.13 -4.77
CA LEU A 26 -0.92 1.46 -5.61
C LEU A 26 -1.14 0.97 -7.05
N GLU A 27 -1.59 -0.27 -7.21
CA GLU A 27 -1.89 -0.86 -8.53
C GLU A 27 -2.98 -0.07 -9.27
N SER A 28 -4.06 0.33 -8.58
CA SER A 28 -5.17 1.08 -9.21
C SER A 28 -4.75 2.47 -9.70
N HIS A 29 -3.70 3.05 -9.12
CA HIS A 29 -3.11 4.32 -9.54
C HIS A 29 -1.92 4.16 -10.50
N ASN A 30 -1.70 2.96 -11.05
CA ASN A 30 -0.57 2.62 -11.93
C ASN A 30 0.80 2.93 -11.30
N VAL A 31 0.93 2.76 -9.99
CA VAL A 31 2.22 2.85 -9.32
C VAL A 31 2.93 1.50 -9.44
N GLU A 32 4.12 1.52 -10.03
CA GLU A 32 4.96 0.33 -10.12
C GLU A 32 5.48 -0.04 -8.72
N VAL A 33 5.15 -1.25 -8.27
CA VAL A 33 5.60 -1.79 -6.99
C VAL A 33 5.88 -3.28 -7.19
N GLU A 34 6.96 -3.77 -6.61
CA GLU A 34 7.24 -5.21 -6.63
C GLU A 34 6.21 -5.95 -5.75
N TYR A 35 5.66 -7.04 -6.25
CA TYR A 35 4.74 -7.90 -5.50
C TYR A 35 4.85 -9.35 -5.97
N GLN A 36 4.43 -10.28 -5.13
CA GLN A 36 4.37 -11.70 -5.48
C GLN A 36 3.19 -12.39 -4.80
N CYS A 37 3.25 -12.60 -3.48
CA CYS A 37 2.29 -13.48 -2.81
C CYS A 37 0.89 -12.89 -2.59
N ARG A 38 0.74 -11.55 -2.47
CA ARG A 38 -0.50 -10.85 -2.07
C ARG A 38 -1.09 -11.28 -0.70
N GLU A 39 -0.43 -12.17 0.02
CA GLU A 39 -0.88 -12.75 1.30
C GLU A 39 0.01 -12.36 2.50
N GLY A 40 1.08 -11.59 2.26
CA GLY A 40 1.91 -11.02 3.33
C GLY A 40 3.10 -11.87 3.79
N TYR A 41 3.34 -13.07 3.24
CA TYR A 41 4.45 -13.92 3.68
C TYR A 41 5.78 -13.71 2.94
N CYS A 42 5.78 -13.23 1.69
CA CYS A 42 7.01 -13.14 0.87
C CYS A 42 7.81 -11.84 1.08
N GLY A 43 7.14 -10.75 1.49
CA GLY A 43 7.78 -9.45 1.69
C GLY A 43 8.16 -8.65 0.42
N SER A 44 7.84 -9.10 -0.79
CA SER A 44 8.21 -8.39 -2.04
C SER A 44 7.66 -6.96 -2.10
N CYS A 45 6.43 -6.74 -1.60
CA CYS A 45 5.80 -5.41 -1.56
C CYS A 45 6.07 -4.64 -0.26
N ARG A 46 7.05 -5.06 0.55
CA ARG A 46 7.32 -4.44 1.85
C ARG A 46 7.79 -3.00 1.65
N THR A 47 7.13 -2.07 2.34
CA THR A 47 7.49 -0.66 2.36
C THR A 47 7.69 -0.17 3.80
N ARG A 48 8.40 0.95 3.95
CA ARG A 48 8.61 1.59 5.25
C ARG A 48 7.56 2.68 5.47
N LEU A 49 6.80 2.56 6.57
CA LEU A 49 5.95 3.64 7.04
C LEU A 49 6.82 4.77 7.60
N VAL A 50 6.78 5.95 6.98
CA VAL A 50 7.56 7.12 7.41
C VAL A 50 6.80 7.93 8.47
N ALA A 51 5.48 8.06 8.32
CA ALA A 51 4.60 8.77 9.24
C ALA A 51 3.15 8.28 9.07
N GLY A 52 2.32 8.46 10.10
CA GLY A 52 0.91 8.06 10.10
C GLY A 52 0.68 6.69 10.76
N GLN A 53 -0.50 6.12 10.48
CA GLN A 53 -0.93 4.81 10.98
C GLN A 53 -1.47 3.98 9.81
N VAL A 54 -1.37 2.67 9.93
CA VAL A 54 -1.92 1.70 8.99
C VAL A 54 -2.58 0.59 9.79
N ASP A 55 -3.68 0.08 9.26
CA ASP A 55 -4.34 -1.11 9.78
C ASP A 55 -3.85 -2.33 9.01
N TRP A 56 -3.64 -3.43 9.72
CA TRP A 56 -3.28 -4.70 9.11
C TRP A 56 -4.56 -5.47 8.77
N ILE A 57 -4.60 -6.04 7.57
CA ILE A 57 -5.76 -6.77 7.04
C ILE A 57 -5.95 -8.11 7.75
N THR A 58 -4.87 -8.63 8.35
CA THR A 58 -4.87 -9.86 9.13
C THR A 58 -4.29 -9.55 10.50
N GLU A 59 -5.09 -9.79 11.54
CA GLU A 59 -4.60 -9.95 12.90
C GLU A 59 -4.12 -11.40 13.04
N LEU A 60 -2.85 -11.59 13.37
CA LEU A 60 -2.38 -12.87 13.91
C LEU A 60 -2.73 -12.95 15.39
#